data_AF-A0A261T821-F1
#
_entry.id   AF-A0A261T821-F1
#
_cell.length_a   1.000
_cell.length_b   1.000
_cell.length_c   1.000
_cell.angle_alpha   90.00
_cell.angle_beta   90.00
_cell.angle_gamma   90.00
#
_symmetry.space_group_name_H-M   'P 1'
#
loop_
_entity.id
_entity.type
_entity.pdbx_description
1 polymer ?
#
loop_
_entity_poly.entity_id
_entity_poly.type
_entity_poly.pdbx_seq_one_letter_code
_entity_poly.pdbx_strand_id
1 'polypeptide(L)'
;MLYGIVKALHVLAVVLWVGGMVFAHCFLRPALAGQDAPQRLTLMRDVLRRFLGAVLPAVLFLLLSGAWMLFSTARTVAATGGVMIVPGSWHLMAGLGIVMSVIYAYIRYALYPRLNGAVQAQDWPAAARALTGIRHGVTTNIVLGAIIIVAVFAWRG
;
A
#
# COMPACT_ATOMS: atom_id res chain seq x y z
N MET A 1 -0.31 21.09 -17.58
CA MET A 1 0.85 20.91 -16.68
C MET A 1 0.46 20.27 -15.35
N LEU A 2 -0.52 20.80 -14.61
CA LEU A 2 -0.95 20.27 -13.30
C LEU A 2 -1.29 18.77 -13.30
N TYR A 3 -2.09 18.29 -14.26
CA TYR A 3 -2.45 16.86 -14.36
C TYR A 3 -1.23 15.94 -14.41
N GLY A 4 -0.21 16.31 -15.18
CA GLY A 4 1.04 15.55 -15.29
C GLY A 4 1.81 15.48 -13.97
N ILE A 5 1.86 16.59 -13.23
CA ILE A 5 2.50 16.65 -11.90
C ILE A 5 1.75 15.76 -10.91
N VAL A 6 0.42 15.85 -10.86
CA VAL A 6 -0.40 15.00 -9.98
C VAL A 6 -0.22 13.54 -10.32
N LYS A 7 -0.21 13.18 -11.61
CA LYS A 7 0.04 11.80 -12.07
C LYS A 7 1.42 11.32 -11.66
N ALA A 8 2.46 12.14 -11.79
CA ALA A 8 3.81 11.78 -11.36
C ALA A 8 3.88 11.54 -9.85
N LEU A 9 3.31 12.44 -9.04
CA LEU A 9 3.24 12.28 -7.58
C LEU A 9 2.40 11.06 -7.17
N HIS A 10 1.31 10.78 -7.91
CA HIS A 10 0.49 9.58 -7.68
C HIS A 10 1.34 8.32 -7.87
N VAL A 11 2.07 8.21 -8.98
CA VAL A 11 2.97 7.07 -9.22
C VAL A 11 4.08 6.99 -8.17
N LEU A 12 4.68 8.11 -7.76
CA LEU A 12 5.68 8.11 -6.68
C LEU A 12 5.12 7.62 -5.35
N ALA A 13 3.87 7.93 -5.03
CA ALA A 13 3.20 7.38 -3.84
C ALA A 13 2.99 5.86 -3.94
N VAL A 14 2.67 5.34 -5.14
CA VAL A 14 2.64 3.88 -5.40
C VAL A 14 4.04 3.27 -5.20
N VAL A 15 5.08 3.89 -5.75
CA VAL A 15 6.48 3.41 -5.63
C VAL A 15 6.92 3.36 -4.17
N LEU A 16 6.67 4.41 -3.39
CA LEU A 16 6.96 4.44 -1.96
C LEU A 16 6.27 3.27 -1.23
N TRP A 17 4.99 3.06 -1.51
CA TRP A 17 4.18 2.08 -0.79
C TRP A 17 4.51 0.64 -1.22
N VAL A 18 4.37 0.32 -2.51
CA VAL A 18 4.62 -1.03 -3.05
C VAL A 18 6.10 -1.37 -2.94
N GLY A 19 7.00 -0.45 -3.32
CA GLY A 19 8.44 -0.64 -3.22
C GLY A 19 8.89 -0.86 -1.78
N GLY A 20 8.35 -0.11 -0.82
CA GLY A 20 8.66 -0.31 0.60
C GLY A 20 8.16 -1.66 1.14
N MET A 21 6.99 -2.14 0.70
CA MET A 21 6.49 -3.48 1.05
C MET A 21 7.39 -4.58 0.48
N VAL A 22 7.81 -4.47 -0.80
CA VAL A 22 8.76 -5.39 -1.43
C VAL A 22 10.10 -5.37 -0.71
N PHE A 23 10.62 -4.18 -0.37
CA PHE A 23 11.84 -4.04 0.41
C PHE A 23 11.75 -4.79 1.75
N ALA A 24 10.67 -4.54 2.50
CA ALA A 24 10.45 -5.17 3.80
C ALA A 24 10.38 -6.71 3.71
N HIS A 25 9.73 -7.24 2.67
CA HIS A 25 9.50 -8.68 2.53
C HIS A 25 10.70 -9.43 1.96
N CYS A 26 11.37 -8.87 0.95
CA CYS A 26 12.40 -9.56 0.18
C CYS A 26 13.83 -9.30 0.69
N PHE A 27 14.07 -8.20 1.41
CA PHE A 27 15.43 -7.83 1.83
C PHE A 27 15.54 -7.73 3.34
N LEU A 28 14.68 -6.92 3.96
CA LEU A 28 14.77 -6.69 5.41
C LEU A 28 14.44 -7.95 6.22
N ARG A 29 13.37 -8.68 5.87
CA ARG A 29 12.98 -9.89 6.60
C ARG A 29 14.08 -10.97 6.54
N PRO A 30 14.61 -11.36 5.35
CA PRO A 30 15.69 -12.35 5.28
C PRO A 30 16.94 -11.93 6.05
N ALA A 31 17.31 -10.64 6.02
CA ALA A 31 18.45 -10.13 6.78
C ALA A 31 18.30 -10.33 8.31
N LEU A 32 17.07 -10.46 8.82
CA LEU A 32 16.79 -10.70 10.23
C LEU A 32 16.59 -12.17 10.59
N ALA A 33 16.69 -13.10 9.64
CA ALA A 33 16.42 -14.51 9.89
C ALA A 33 17.36 -15.12 10.95
N GLY A 34 18.64 -14.72 10.95
CA GLY A 34 19.64 -15.17 11.92
C GLY A 34 19.66 -14.42 13.26
N GLN A 35 18.75 -13.47 13.47
CA GLN A 35 18.66 -12.71 14.72
C GLN A 35 17.70 -13.37 15.71
N ASP A 36 17.97 -13.22 16.99
CA ASP A 36 17.10 -13.70 18.07
C ASP A 36 15.70 -13.08 17.99
N ALA A 37 14.70 -13.85 18.45
CA ALA A 37 13.31 -13.44 18.34
C ALA A 37 13.01 -12.07 19.00
N PRO A 38 13.48 -11.76 20.23
CA PRO A 38 13.25 -10.46 20.85
C PRO A 38 13.79 -9.27 20.04
N GLN A 39 15.03 -9.38 19.57
CA GLN A 39 15.69 -8.31 18.81
C GLN A 39 15.01 -8.11 17.46
N ARG A 40 14.74 -9.20 16.73
CA ARG A 40 14.04 -9.18 15.45
C ARG A 40 12.64 -8.56 15.56
N LEU A 41 11.84 -8.98 16.54
CA LEU A 41 10.46 -8.52 16.71
C LEU A 41 10.41 -7.04 17.12
N THR A 42 11.33 -6.61 17.98
CA THR A 42 11.46 -5.21 18.40
C THR A 42 11.86 -4.32 17.23
N LEU A 43 12.83 -4.74 16.43
CA LEU A 43 13.23 -4.00 15.23
C LEU A 43 12.09 -3.92 14.22
N MET A 44 11.36 -5.01 14.00
CA MET A 44 10.21 -5.02 13.09
C MET A 44 9.07 -4.13 13.55
N ARG A 45 8.77 -4.08 14.85
CA ARG A 45 7.87 -3.08 15.40
C ARG A 45 8.32 -1.66 15.03
N ASP A 46 9.59 -1.32 15.23
CA ASP A 46 10.08 0.04 14.99
C ASP A 46 10.10 0.44 13.52
N VAL A 47 10.49 -0.47 12.64
CA VAL A 47 10.43 -0.25 11.19
C VAL A 47 8.98 -0.10 10.75
N LEU A 48 8.08 -0.99 11.17
CA LEU A 48 6.67 -0.91 10.82
C LEU A 48 6.03 0.39 11.32
N ARG A 49 6.39 0.86 12.53
CA ARG A 49 5.90 2.15 13.04
C ARG A 49 6.19 3.29 12.08
N ARG A 50 7.45 3.40 11.64
CA ARG A 50 7.92 4.47 10.75
C ARG A 50 7.33 4.30 9.34
N PHE A 51 7.35 3.08 8.82
CA PHE A 51 6.82 2.76 7.50
C PHE A 51 5.33 3.06 7.40
N LEU A 52 4.53 2.57 8.35
CA LEU A 52 3.08 2.82 8.39
C LEU A 52 2.79 4.32 8.62
N GLY A 53 3.63 5.02 9.39
CA GLY A 53 3.52 6.48 9.53
C GLY A 53 3.72 7.21 8.20
N ALA A 54 4.75 6.84 7.44
CA ALA A 54 5.08 7.45 6.15
C ALA A 54 4.11 7.06 5.02
N VAL A 55 3.59 5.84 5.03
CA VAL A 55 2.65 5.34 4.02
C VAL A 55 1.25 5.92 4.18
N LEU A 56 0.83 6.30 5.39
CA LEU A 56 -0.50 6.90 5.61
C LEU A 56 -0.79 8.10 4.69
N PRO A 57 0.04 9.17 4.67
CA PRO A 57 -0.19 10.28 3.76
C PRO A 57 -0.07 9.87 2.29
N ALA A 58 0.76 8.89 1.93
CA ALA A 58 0.86 8.39 0.57
C ALA A 58 -0.44 7.69 0.11
N VAL A 59 -1.05 6.84 0.95
CA VAL A 59 -2.33 6.17 0.67
C VAL A 59 -3.45 7.20 0.52
N LEU A 60 -3.54 8.18 1.43
CA LEU A 60 -4.53 9.25 1.33
C LEU A 60 -4.34 10.05 0.04
N PHE A 61 -3.10 10.41 -0.29
CA PHE A 61 -2.79 11.11 -1.53
C PHE A 61 -3.17 10.28 -2.76
N LEU A 62 -2.91 8.97 -2.78
CA LEU A 62 -3.29 8.07 -3.89
C LEU A 62 -4.79 8.08 -4.15
N LEU A 63 -5.61 7.96 -3.09
CA LEU A 63 -7.06 7.95 -3.22
C LEU A 63 -7.59 9.30 -3.72
N LEU A 64 -7.11 10.40 -3.14
CA LEU A 64 -7.53 11.75 -3.51
C LEU A 64 -7.10 12.12 -4.93
N SER A 65 -5.84 11.85 -5.29
CA SER A 65 -5.32 12.11 -6.63
C SER A 65 -5.97 11.21 -7.68
N GLY A 66 -6.23 9.94 -7.37
CA GLY A 66 -6.96 9.03 -8.25
C GLY A 66 -8.39 9.52 -8.54
N ALA A 67 -9.14 9.87 -7.49
CA ALA A 67 -10.48 10.43 -7.63
C ALA A 67 -10.47 11.76 -8.42
N TRP A 68 -9.51 12.63 -8.13
CA TRP A 68 -9.36 13.90 -8.85
C TRP A 68 -9.02 13.71 -10.33
N MET A 69 -8.15 12.76 -10.69
CA MET A 69 -7.82 12.45 -12.08
C MET A 69 -9.03 11.89 -12.84
N LEU A 70 -9.83 11.02 -12.21
CA LEU A 70 -11.07 10.51 -12.81
C LEU A 70 -12.08 11.64 -13.02
N PHE A 71 -12.31 12.47 -12.00
CA PHE A 71 -13.26 13.58 -12.06
C PHE A 71 -12.85 14.66 -13.08
N SER A 72 -11.57 15.03 -13.11
CA SER A 72 -11.06 16.01 -14.07
C SER A 72 -11.21 15.52 -15.51
N THR A 73 -10.89 14.25 -15.77
CA THR A 73 -11.11 13.63 -17.09
C THR A 73 -12.59 13.63 -17.47
N ALA A 74 -13.48 13.22 -16.56
CA ALA A 74 -14.92 13.21 -16.79
C ALA A 74 -15.45 14.61 -17.13
N ARG A 75 -15.00 15.64 -16.41
CA ARG A 75 -15.40 17.03 -16.63
C ARG A 75 -14.96 17.54 -18.01
N THR A 76 -13.73 17.21 -18.43
CA THR A 76 -13.21 17.60 -19.75
C THR A 76 -13.99 16.93 -20.89
N VAL A 77 -14.33 15.65 -20.73
CA VAL A 77 -15.14 14.93 -21.73
C VAL A 77 -16.56 15.50 -21.81
N ALA A 78 -17.20 15.76 -20.68
CA ALA A 78 -18.53 16.38 -20.65
C ALA A 78 -18.54 17.78 -21.28
N ALA A 79 -17.51 18.60 -21.02
CA ALA A 79 -17.38 19.94 -21.59
C ALA A 79 -17.16 19.95 -23.11
N THR A 80 -16.68 18.85 -23.68
CA THR A 80 -16.46 18.69 -25.13
C THR A 80 -17.60 17.95 -25.83
N GLY A 81 -18.69 17.62 -25.10
CA GLY A 81 -19.83 16.87 -25.63
C GLY A 81 -19.52 15.40 -25.94
N GLY A 82 -18.39 14.88 -25.46
CA GLY A 82 -17.98 13.51 -25.69
C GLY A 82 -18.59 12.51 -24.71
N VAL A 83 -18.49 11.22 -25.04
CA VAL A 83 -18.83 10.11 -24.13
C VAL A 83 -17.55 9.59 -23.47
N MET A 84 -17.54 9.52 -22.14
CA MET A 84 -16.39 9.00 -21.40
C MET A 84 -16.37 7.48 -21.49
N ILE A 85 -15.43 6.93 -22.26
CA ILE A 85 -15.14 5.50 -22.27
C ILE A 85 -14.00 5.28 -21.26
N VAL A 86 -14.35 4.78 -20.08
CA VAL A 86 -13.37 4.46 -19.03
C VAL A 86 -12.80 3.07 -19.31
N PRO A 87 -11.47 2.91 -19.48
CA PRO A 87 -10.88 1.60 -19.67
C PRO A 87 -11.15 0.67 -18.48
N GLY A 88 -11.37 -0.62 -18.74
CA GLY A 88 -11.56 -1.62 -17.68
C GLY A 88 -10.41 -1.65 -16.65
N SER A 89 -9.19 -1.36 -17.11
CA SER A 89 -8.01 -1.23 -16.24
C SER A 89 -8.14 -0.14 -15.17
N TRP A 90 -8.87 0.93 -15.43
CA TRP A 90 -9.08 2.02 -14.46
C TRP A 90 -10.07 1.60 -13.36
N HIS A 91 -11.13 0.87 -13.72
CA HIS A 91 -12.05 0.28 -12.75
C HIS A 91 -11.33 -0.74 -11.86
N LEU A 92 -10.51 -1.60 -12.45
CA LEU A 92 -9.70 -2.57 -11.72
C LEU A 92 -8.70 -1.87 -10.78
N MET A 93 -7.96 -0.87 -11.28
CA MET A 93 -7.01 -0.09 -10.50
C MET A 93 -7.70 0.59 -9.31
N ALA A 94 -8.83 1.24 -9.52
CA ALA A 94 -9.57 1.92 -8.46
C ALA A 94 -10.11 0.92 -7.42
N GLY A 95 -10.74 -0.16 -7.86
CA GLY A 95 -11.29 -1.19 -6.98
C GLY A 95 -10.22 -1.86 -6.13
N LEU A 96 -9.13 -2.33 -6.75
CA LEU A 96 -8.03 -2.96 -6.03
C LEU A 96 -7.28 -1.97 -5.13
N GLY A 97 -7.13 -0.70 -5.55
CA GLY A 97 -6.54 0.36 -4.72
C GLY A 97 -7.32 0.60 -3.42
N ILE A 98 -8.65 0.54 -3.47
CA ILE A 98 -9.51 0.61 -2.28
C ILE A 98 -9.29 -0.62 -1.40
N VAL A 99 -9.31 -1.83 -1.96
CA VAL A 99 -9.06 -3.07 -1.22
C VAL A 99 -7.70 -3.03 -0.51
N MET A 100 -6.64 -2.63 -1.21
CA MET A 100 -5.31 -2.48 -0.63
C MET A 100 -5.27 -1.47 0.52
N SER A 101 -6.04 -0.38 0.40
CA SER A 101 -6.15 0.65 1.44
C SER A 101 -6.87 0.15 2.68
N VAL A 102 -7.91 -0.68 2.52
CA VAL A 102 -8.61 -1.35 3.62
C VAL A 102 -7.69 -2.33 4.34
N ILE A 103 -6.92 -3.15 3.60
CA ILE A 103 -5.91 -4.05 4.17
C ILE A 103 -4.88 -3.26 4.97
N TYR A 104 -4.38 -2.16 4.40
CA TYR A 104 -3.45 -1.26 5.09
C TYR A 104 -4.04 -0.69 6.38
N ALA A 105 -5.29 -0.21 6.35
CA ALA A 105 -5.97 0.29 7.54
C ALA A 105 -6.09 -0.80 8.61
N TYR A 106 -6.46 -2.02 8.23
CA TYR A 106 -6.50 -3.16 9.15
C TYR A 106 -5.12 -3.47 9.76
N ILE A 107 -4.05 -3.46 8.95
CA ILE A 107 -2.67 -3.61 9.44
C ILE A 107 -2.33 -2.48 10.43
N ARG A 108 -2.60 -1.23 10.06
CA ARG A 108 -2.25 -0.02 10.81
C ARG A 108 -2.95 0.06 12.16
N TYR A 109 -4.25 -0.22 12.19
CA TYR A 109 -5.12 0.08 13.33
C TYR A 109 -5.50 -1.16 14.14
N ALA A 110 -5.40 -2.38 13.59
CA ALA A 110 -5.70 -3.60 14.34
C ALA A 110 -4.44 -4.45 14.63
N LEU A 111 -3.62 -4.74 13.62
CA LEU A 111 -2.50 -5.68 13.79
C LEU A 111 -1.24 -5.04 14.40
N TYR A 112 -0.90 -3.82 13.97
CA TYR A 112 0.27 -3.11 14.50
C TYR A 112 0.15 -2.81 16.01
N PRO A 113 -1.00 -2.33 16.54
CA PRO A 113 -1.16 -2.16 17.99
C PRO A 113 -0.99 -3.47 18.77
N ARG A 114 -1.46 -4.61 18.23
CA ARG A 114 -1.26 -5.94 18.84
C ARG A 114 0.23 -6.31 18.89
N LEU A 115 0.97 -6.08 17.80
CA LEU A 115 2.42 -6.30 17.77
C LEU A 115 3.12 -5.39 18.79
N ASN A 116 2.80 -4.10 18.78
CA ASN A 116 3.41 -3.11 19.67
C ASN A 116 3.17 -3.44 21.15
N GLY A 117 1.92 -3.79 21.51
CA GLY A 117 1.56 -4.18 22.87
C GLY A 117 2.28 -5.46 23.31
N ALA A 118 2.30 -6.49 22.46
CA ALA A 118 2.99 -7.75 22.77
C ALA A 118 4.51 -7.55 22.94
N VAL A 119 5.16 -6.71 22.12
CA VAL A 119 6.58 -6.39 22.29
C VAL A 119 6.83 -5.62 23.59
N GLN A 120 5.95 -4.68 23.96
CA GLN A 120 6.08 -3.95 25.23
C GLN A 120 5.90 -4.86 26.45
N ALA A 121 4.98 -5.82 26.37
CA ALA A 121 4.77 -6.84 27.40
C ALA A 121 5.82 -7.98 27.37
N GLN A 122 6.78 -7.94 26.44
CA GLN A 122 7.75 -9.02 26.19
C GLN A 122 7.11 -10.40 25.92
N ASP A 123 5.86 -10.43 25.44
CA ASP A 123 5.18 -11.64 24.98
C ASP A 123 5.61 -11.94 23.53
N TRP A 124 6.78 -12.56 23.40
CA TRP A 124 7.37 -12.90 22.11
C TRP A 124 6.51 -13.84 21.26
N PRO A 125 5.83 -14.87 21.82
CA PRO A 125 4.87 -15.67 21.07
C PRO A 125 3.71 -14.87 20.48
N ALA A 126 3.09 -13.96 21.25
CA ALA A 126 2.02 -13.11 20.74
C ALA A 126 2.52 -12.11 19.69
N ALA A 127 3.69 -11.52 19.90
CA ALA A 127 4.32 -10.60 18.94
C ALA A 127 4.62 -11.31 17.61
N ALA A 128 5.11 -12.55 17.64
CA ALA A 128 5.35 -13.34 16.44
C ALA A 128 4.06 -13.66 15.67
N ARG A 129 2.96 -13.99 16.36
CA ARG A 129 1.63 -14.19 15.75
C ARG A 129 1.12 -12.92 15.09
N ALA A 130 1.18 -11.78 15.78
CA ALA A 130 0.77 -10.49 15.24
C ALA A 130 1.58 -10.11 14.00
N LEU A 131 2.91 -10.28 14.04
CA LEU A 131 3.79 -10.02 12.90
C LEU A 131 3.47 -10.94 11.71
N THR A 132 3.08 -12.18 11.94
CA THR A 132 2.64 -13.11 10.88
C THR A 132 1.37 -12.61 10.19
N GLY A 133 0.39 -12.13 10.96
CA GLY A 133 -0.80 -11.48 10.40
C GLY A 133 -0.46 -10.27 9.53
N ILE A 134 0.45 -9.41 9.99
CA ILE A 134 0.93 -8.25 9.22
C ILE A 134 1.56 -8.70 7.92
N ARG A 135 2.39 -9.76 7.95
CA ARG A 135 3.04 -10.30 6.75
C ARG A 135 2.03 -10.77 5.71
N HIS A 136 0.99 -11.50 6.11
CA HIS A 136 -0.03 -11.93 5.16
C HIS A 136 -0.70 -10.74 4.47
N GLY A 137 -1.11 -9.72 5.25
CA GLY A 137 -1.71 -8.51 4.67
C GLY A 137 -0.75 -7.77 3.72
N VAL A 138 0.54 -7.65 4.08
CA VAL A 138 1.56 -7.04 3.23
C VAL A 138 1.77 -7.85 1.94
N THR A 139 1.89 -9.18 2.02
CA THR A 139 2.05 -10.04 0.84
C THR A 139 0.84 -9.94 -0.09
N THR A 140 -0.38 -9.96 0.45
CA THR A 140 -1.59 -9.73 -0.34
C THR A 140 -1.53 -8.38 -1.05
N ASN A 141 -1.15 -7.31 -0.35
CA ASN A 141 -1.02 -5.99 -0.96
C ASN A 141 0.07 -5.92 -2.05
N ILE A 142 1.19 -6.64 -1.90
CA ILE A 142 2.21 -6.71 -2.96
C ILE A 142 1.62 -7.36 -4.21
N VAL A 143 0.90 -8.49 -4.07
CA VAL A 143 0.27 -9.18 -5.19
C VAL A 143 -0.76 -8.30 -5.87
N LEU A 144 -1.66 -7.67 -5.10
CA LEU A 144 -2.66 -6.74 -5.63
C LEU A 144 -2.01 -5.55 -6.36
N GLY A 145 -0.95 -4.97 -5.77
CA GLY A 145 -0.21 -3.87 -6.39
C GLY A 145 0.45 -4.28 -7.72
N ALA A 146 1.04 -5.48 -7.78
CA ALA A 146 1.59 -6.03 -9.01
C ALA A 146 0.51 -6.23 -10.09
N ILE A 147 -0.66 -6.77 -9.71
CA ILE A 147 -1.81 -6.92 -10.61
C ILE A 147 -2.24 -5.56 -11.18
N ILE A 148 -2.35 -4.53 -10.33
CA ILE A 148 -2.69 -3.17 -10.77
C ILE A 148 -1.67 -2.67 -11.79
N ILE A 149 -0.37 -2.76 -11.50
CA ILE A 149 0.69 -2.29 -12.39
C ILE A 149 0.60 -3.01 -13.74
N VAL A 150 0.54 -4.33 -13.74
CA VAL A 150 0.41 -5.13 -14.96
C VAL A 150 -0.85 -4.74 -15.74
N ALA A 151 -2.00 -4.60 -15.07
CA ALA A 151 -3.25 -4.23 -15.71
C ALA A 151 -3.24 -2.80 -16.27
N VAL A 152 -2.50 -1.86 -15.70
CA VAL A 152 -2.41 -0.50 -16.24
C VAL A 152 -1.49 -0.43 -17.45
N PHE A 153 -0.38 -1.18 -17.45
CA PHE A 153 0.64 -1.08 -18.50
C PHE A 153 0.53 -2.12 -19.63
N ALA A 154 -0.04 -3.30 -19.36
CA ALA A 154 -0.18 -4.36 -20.34
C ALA A 154 -1.57 -4.42 -21.00
N TRP A 155 -2.53 -3.64 -20.49
CA TRP A 155 -3.88 -3.62 -21.03
C TRP A 155 -3.93 -2.89 -22.37
N ARG A 156 -4.35 -3.62 -23.42
CA ARG A 156 -4.42 -3.15 -24.81
C ARG A 156 -5.85 -2.90 -25.32
N GLY A 157 -6.85 -2.99 -24.44
CA GLY A 157 -8.27 -2.78 -24.77
C GLY A 157 -8.75 -1.36 -24.50
#